data_AF-A0A9R0IYI6-F1
#
_entry.id   AF-A0A9R0IYI6-F1
#
_cell.length_a   1.000
_cell.length_b   1.000
_cell.length_c   1.000
_cell.angle_alpha   90.00
_cell.angle_beta   90.00
_cell.angle_gamma   90.00
#
_symmetry.space_group_name_H-M   'P 1'
#
loop_
_entity.id
_entity.type
_entity.pdbx_description
1 polymer ?
#
loop_
_entity_poly.entity_id
_entity_poly.type
_entity_poly.pdbx_seq_one_letter_code
_entity_poly.pdbx_strand_id
1 'polypeptide(L)'
;MNATHKDMSPKNKYLLPRAKMLNGDLARIINYDEIQSVVRPIKKDYVRAPLKKNPLKNLNVMLKLNPYAKTAKRMAMLVEKERAASKESKIQKKRKVLSKPKIYEIQTCLYILMWFCTYMNATHKDMSPKNKYLLPRAKMLNGDLARIINYDEIQSVVRPIKKDYVRAPLKKNPLKNLNVMLKLNPYAKTAKRMAMLVEKERAASKESKIQKKRKVLSKEFQ
;
A
#
# COMPACT_ATOMS: atom_id res chain seq x y z
N MET A 1 44.66 -65.77 11.14
CA MET A 1 45.94 -65.26 11.66
C MET A 1 45.64 -64.57 12.97
N ASN A 2 45.85 -65.25 14.10
CA ASN A 2 45.47 -64.78 15.42
C ASN A 2 46.63 -63.95 15.99
N ALA A 3 46.41 -62.65 16.17
CA ALA A 3 47.37 -61.77 16.80
C ALA A 3 47.62 -62.23 18.24
N THR A 4 48.87 -62.54 18.55
CA THR A 4 49.36 -62.86 19.89
C THR A 4 49.16 -61.65 20.81
N HIS A 5 48.36 -61.80 21.85
CA HIS A 5 48.18 -60.77 22.87
C HIS A 5 49.50 -60.64 23.64
N LYS A 6 50.17 -59.48 23.52
CA LYS A 6 51.31 -59.13 24.36
C LYS A 6 50.78 -58.75 25.74
N ASP A 7 51.04 -59.57 26.74
CA ASP A 7 50.60 -59.33 28.12
C ASP A 7 51.22 -58.02 28.65
N MET A 8 50.37 -57.01 28.78
CA MET A 8 50.72 -55.73 29.39
C MET A 8 50.84 -55.94 30.90
N SER A 9 51.97 -55.56 31.48
CA SER A 9 52.15 -55.56 32.94
C SER A 9 51.03 -54.75 33.63
N PRO A 10 50.49 -55.23 34.77
CA PRO A 10 49.38 -54.56 35.44
C PRO A 10 49.83 -53.17 35.91
N LYS A 11 49.26 -52.11 35.33
CA LYS A 11 49.45 -50.73 35.80
C LYS A 11 48.73 -50.57 37.14
N ASN A 12 49.49 -50.36 38.22
CA ASN A 12 48.95 -50.22 39.57
C ASN A 12 47.84 -49.15 39.63
N LYS A 13 46.65 -49.56 40.07
CA LYS A 13 45.44 -48.73 40.28
C LYS A 13 44.81 -48.12 39.00
N TYR A 14 45.15 -48.60 37.81
CA TYR A 14 44.50 -48.14 36.57
C TYR A 14 43.14 -48.82 36.37
N LEU A 15 42.06 -48.05 36.39
CA LEU A 15 40.72 -48.51 36.02
C LEU A 15 40.48 -48.24 34.54
N LEU A 16 40.11 -49.27 33.78
CA LEU A 16 39.71 -49.07 32.39
C LEU A 16 38.45 -48.20 32.34
N PRO A 17 38.40 -47.18 31.46
CA PRO A 17 37.18 -46.45 31.20
C PRO A 17 36.07 -47.42 30.77
N ARG A 18 34.98 -47.46 31.53
CA ARG A 18 33.79 -48.23 31.12
C ARG A 18 33.02 -47.42 30.09
N ALA A 19 32.66 -48.08 28.99
CA ALA A 19 31.75 -47.49 28.01
C ALA A 19 30.39 -47.21 28.67
N LYS A 20 29.74 -46.11 28.28
CA LYS A 20 28.40 -45.76 28.77
C LYS A 20 27.30 -46.69 28.24
N MET A 21 27.59 -47.39 27.14
CA MET A 21 26.70 -48.36 26.51
C MET A 21 27.44 -49.69 26.38
N LEU A 22 26.72 -50.78 26.64
CA LEU A 22 27.25 -52.13 26.50
C LEU A 22 27.36 -52.55 25.02
N ASN A 23 26.35 -52.20 24.22
CA ASN A 23 26.34 -52.39 22.76
C ASN A 23 26.46 -51.03 22.06
N GLY A 24 27.42 -50.88 21.15
CA GLY A 24 27.62 -49.65 20.38
C GLY A 24 26.79 -49.55 19.09
N ASP A 25 26.15 -50.64 18.66
CA ASP A 25 25.37 -50.69 17.40
C ASP A 25 23.92 -50.23 17.62
N LEU A 26 23.71 -48.93 17.40
CA LEU A 26 22.41 -48.29 17.49
C LEU A 26 21.43 -48.75 16.41
N ALA A 27 21.92 -49.09 15.21
CA ALA A 27 21.06 -49.48 14.09
C ALA A 27 20.36 -50.80 14.40
N ARG A 28 21.10 -51.76 14.99
CA ARG A 28 20.52 -53.02 15.46
C ARG A 28 19.46 -52.77 16.53
N ILE A 29 19.79 -51.98 17.55
CA ILE A 29 18.88 -51.64 18.66
C ILE A 29 17.58 -51.02 18.12
N ILE A 30 17.67 -50.00 17.27
CA ILE A 30 16.49 -49.28 16.74
C ILE A 30 15.58 -50.18 15.90
N ASN A 31 16.14 -51.15 15.19
CA ASN A 31 15.39 -52.02 14.28
C ASN A 31 14.79 -53.27 14.95
N TYR A 32 15.01 -53.51 16.25
CA TYR A 32 14.38 -54.63 16.96
C TYR A 32 12.86 -54.48 17.07
N ASP A 33 12.16 -55.61 17.07
CA ASP A 33 10.70 -55.68 17.12
C ASP A 33 10.13 -55.10 18.42
N GLU A 34 10.82 -55.26 19.55
CA GLU A 34 10.41 -54.71 20.85
C GLU A 34 10.38 -53.17 20.82
N ILE A 35 11.24 -52.54 20.02
CA ILE A 35 11.28 -51.09 19.86
C ILE A 35 10.27 -50.66 18.79
N GLN A 36 10.27 -51.32 17.63
CA GLN A 36 9.40 -50.92 16.52
C GLN A 36 7.91 -51.15 16.79
N SER A 37 7.53 -52.14 17.60
CA SER A 37 6.14 -52.39 18.01
C SER A 37 5.56 -51.26 18.89
N VAL A 38 6.41 -50.55 19.63
CA VAL A 38 6.01 -49.44 20.51
C VAL A 38 6.16 -48.08 19.82
N VAL A 39 7.08 -47.96 18.87
CA VAL A 39 7.35 -46.71 18.15
C VAL A 39 6.17 -46.34 17.25
N ARG A 40 5.73 -45.08 17.35
CA ARG A 40 4.70 -44.55 16.45
C ARG A 40 5.27 -44.40 15.04
N PRO A 41 4.50 -44.73 13.99
CA PRO A 41 4.96 -44.57 12.61
C PRO A 41 5.28 -43.10 12.32
N ILE A 42 6.25 -42.89 11.44
CA ILE A 42 6.67 -41.56 11.01
C ILE A 42 5.50 -40.85 10.34
N LYS A 43 5.20 -39.62 10.77
CA LYS A 43 4.22 -38.75 10.10
C LYS A 43 4.83 -38.26 8.78
N LYS A 44 4.36 -38.80 7.66
CA LYS A 44 4.83 -38.44 6.31
C LYS A 44 4.22 -37.13 5.81
N ASP A 45 3.06 -36.75 6.35
CA ASP A 45 2.32 -35.59 5.88
C ASP A 45 2.71 -34.35 6.67
N TYR A 46 3.71 -33.64 6.16
CA TYR A 46 3.97 -32.25 6.54
C TYR A 46 3.34 -31.31 5.50
N VAL A 47 2.16 -30.79 5.82
CA VAL A 47 1.56 -29.72 5.03
C VAL A 47 2.14 -28.39 5.48
N ARG A 48 2.87 -27.70 4.60
CA ARG A 48 3.30 -26.32 4.86
C ARG A 48 2.08 -25.45 5.13
N ALA A 49 2.16 -24.63 6.18
CA ALA A 49 1.09 -23.69 6.49
C ALA A 49 0.85 -22.75 5.28
N PRO A 50 -0.40 -22.65 4.77
CA PRO A 50 -0.67 -21.82 3.62
C PRO A 50 -0.50 -20.33 3.99
N LEU A 51 0.09 -19.57 3.07
CA LEU A 51 0.22 -18.12 3.21
C LEU A 51 -1.16 -17.47 3.27
N LYS A 52 -1.39 -16.63 4.29
CA LYS A 52 -2.63 -15.87 4.45
C LYS A 52 -2.73 -14.75 3.41
N LYS A 53 -3.40 -15.04 2.30
CA LYS A 53 -3.66 -14.08 1.21
C LYS A 53 -4.72 -13.06 1.64
N ASN A 54 -4.49 -11.77 1.33
CA ASN A 54 -5.43 -10.70 1.68
C ASN A 54 -6.68 -10.73 0.77
N PRO A 55 -7.91 -10.91 1.30
CA PRO A 55 -9.12 -10.99 0.50
C PRO A 55 -9.43 -9.71 -0.28
N LEU A 56 -9.11 -8.54 0.27
CA LEU A 56 -9.40 -7.26 -0.40
C LEU A 56 -8.53 -7.04 -1.63
N LYS A 57 -7.36 -7.69 -1.68
CA LYS A 57 -6.43 -7.62 -2.82
C LYS A 57 -6.56 -8.85 -3.73
N ASN A 58 -6.93 -10.00 -3.20
CA ASN A 58 -7.07 -11.25 -3.95
C ASN A 58 -8.55 -11.61 -4.13
N LEU A 59 -9.05 -11.46 -5.35
CA LEU A 59 -10.44 -11.72 -5.69
C LEU A 59 -10.86 -13.16 -5.39
N ASN A 60 -10.02 -14.15 -5.68
CA ASN A 60 -10.39 -15.56 -5.47
C ASN A 60 -10.63 -15.87 -3.98
N VAL A 61 -9.82 -15.26 -3.11
CA VAL A 61 -9.99 -15.38 -1.65
C VAL A 61 -11.24 -14.62 -1.20
N MET A 62 -11.52 -13.44 -1.76
CA MET A 62 -12.77 -12.72 -1.49
C MET A 62 -13.99 -13.53 -1.90
N LEU A 63 -13.95 -14.18 -3.06
CA LEU A 63 -15.07 -14.96 -3.58
C LEU A 63 -15.31 -16.22 -2.74
N LYS A 64 -14.25 -16.84 -2.21
CA LYS A 64 -14.38 -17.95 -1.26
C LYS A 64 -15.02 -17.53 0.06
N LEU A 65 -14.79 -16.30 0.52
CA LEU A 65 -15.35 -15.77 1.75
C LEU A 65 -16.76 -15.16 1.57
N ASN A 66 -17.00 -14.52 0.42
CA ASN A 66 -18.25 -13.84 0.11
C ASN A 66 -18.66 -14.11 -1.35
N PRO A 67 -19.62 -15.03 -1.57
CA PRO A 67 -20.09 -15.37 -2.92
C PRO A 67 -20.74 -14.17 -3.63
N TYR A 68 -21.37 -13.25 -2.89
CA TYR A 68 -22.01 -12.06 -3.46
C TYR A 68 -21.01 -11.01 -3.95
N ALA A 69 -19.72 -11.08 -3.59
CA ALA A 69 -18.73 -10.11 -4.02
C ALA A 69 -18.60 -9.99 -5.55
N LYS A 70 -18.84 -11.09 -6.28
CA LYS A 70 -18.86 -11.10 -7.76
C LYS A 70 -19.96 -10.20 -8.32
N THR A 71 -21.17 -10.33 -7.76
CA THR A 71 -22.35 -9.58 -8.21
C THR A 71 -22.21 -8.09 -7.89
N ALA A 72 -21.74 -7.76 -6.69
CA ALA A 72 -21.49 -6.37 -6.29
C ALA A 72 -20.45 -5.69 -7.19
N LYS A 73 -19.38 -6.41 -7.58
CA LYS A 73 -18.36 -5.88 -8.50
C LYS A 73 -18.92 -5.67 -9.91
N ARG A 74 -19.76 -6.58 -10.39
CA ARG A 74 -20.45 -6.43 -11.69
C ARG A 74 -21.39 -5.22 -11.70
N MET A 75 -22.23 -5.08 -10.68
CA MET A 75 -23.13 -3.92 -10.56
C MET A 75 -22.36 -2.60 -10.52
N ALA A 76 -21.24 -2.55 -9.78
CA ALA A 76 -20.40 -1.36 -9.74
C ALA A 76 -19.87 -0.97 -11.13
N MET A 77 -19.39 -1.94 -11.92
CA MET A 77 -18.93 -1.67 -13.29
C MET A 77 -20.05 -1.20 -14.22
N LEU A 78 -21.26 -1.76 -14.11
CA LEU A 78 -22.40 -1.32 -14.91
C LEU A 78 -22.77 0.13 -14.57
N VAL A 79 -22.84 0.47 -13.29
CA VAL A 79 -23.12 1.85 -12.84
C VAL A 79 -22.02 2.81 -13.29
N GLU A 80 -20.75 2.40 -13.30
CA GLU A 80 -19.66 3.24 -13.82
C GLU A 80 -19.78 3.48 -15.32
N LYS A 81 -20.13 2.45 -16.11
CA LYS A 81 -20.39 2.58 -17.54
C LYS A 81 -21.55 3.54 -17.83
N GLU A 82 -22.66 3.41 -17.11
CA GLU A 82 -23.81 4.32 -17.22
C GLU A 82 -23.44 5.76 -16.87
N ARG A 83 -22.62 5.94 -15.81
CA ARG A 83 -22.10 7.26 -15.42
C ARG A 83 -21.18 7.86 -16.47
N ALA A 84 -20.35 7.05 -17.12
CA ALA A 84 -19.49 7.51 -18.21
C ALA A 84 -20.32 7.97 -19.41
N ALA A 85 -21.26 7.14 -19.87
CA ALA A 85 -22.16 7.47 -20.97
C ALA A 85 -23.02 8.73 -20.69
N SER A 86 -23.53 8.85 -19.47
CA SER A 86 -24.30 10.04 -19.07
C SER A 86 -23.43 11.29 -18.89
N LYS A 87 -22.14 11.18 -18.56
CA LYS A 87 -21.18 12.30 -18.61
C LYS A 87 -20.87 12.71 -20.05
N GLU A 88 -20.62 11.75 -20.93
CA GLU A 88 -20.32 12.01 -22.34
C GLU A 88 -21.46 12.72 -23.04
N SER A 89 -22.71 12.26 -22.85
CA SER A 89 -23.88 12.94 -23.43
C SER A 89 -24.05 14.37 -22.90
N LYS A 90 -23.77 14.62 -21.61
CA LYS A 90 -23.76 15.99 -21.04
C LYS A 90 -22.65 16.85 -21.64
N ILE A 91 -21.45 16.31 -21.84
CA ILE A 91 -20.34 17.01 -22.47
C ILE A 91 -20.67 17.34 -23.92
N GLN A 92 -21.22 16.40 -24.69
CA GLN A 92 -21.64 16.63 -26.08
C GLN A 92 -22.72 17.71 -26.18
N LYS A 93 -23.72 17.72 -25.27
CA LYS A 93 -24.71 18.81 -25.21
C LYS A 93 -24.05 20.17 -24.95
N LYS A 94 -23.11 20.25 -24.00
CA LYS A 94 -22.33 21.48 -23.75
C LYS A 94 -21.53 21.91 -24.97
N ARG A 95 -20.86 20.97 -25.67
CA ARG A 95 -20.10 21.24 -26.90
C ARG A 95 -20.98 21.76 -28.03
N LYS A 96 -22.19 21.21 -28.21
CA LYS A 96 -23.15 21.68 -29.22
C LYS A 96 -23.64 23.11 -28.95
N VAL A 97 -23.91 23.45 -27.69
CA VAL A 97 -24.31 24.82 -27.29
C VAL A 97 -23.18 25.85 -27.51
N LEU A 98 -21.93 25.42 -27.47
CA LEU A 98 -20.75 26.27 -27.70
C LEU A 98 -20.43 26.50 -29.19
N SER A 99 -21.16 25.89 -30.14
CA SER A 99 -20.84 26.05 -31.57
C SER A 99 -21.42 27.35 -32.12
N LYS A 100 -20.58 28.39 -32.17
CA LYS A 100 -20.31 29.27 -33.32
C LYS A 100 -19.75 30.62 -32.87
N PRO A 101 -20.44 31.54 -32.17
CA PRO A 101 -19.90 32.90 -31.95
C PRO A 101 -18.70 33.00 -30.97
N LYS A 102 -18.58 32.09 -30.00
CA LYS A 102 -17.57 32.19 -28.91
C LYS A 102 -16.17 31.71 -29.27
N ILE A 103 -16.01 30.92 -30.32
CA ILE A 103 -14.69 30.40 -30.72
C ILE A 103 -13.87 31.53 -31.35
N TYR A 104 -14.50 32.38 -32.17
CA TYR A 104 -13.84 33.53 -32.81
C TYR A 104 -13.38 34.57 -31.79
N GLU A 105 -14.18 34.85 -30.75
CA GLU A 105 -13.82 35.75 -29.63
C GLU A 105 -12.62 35.21 -28.82
N ILE A 106 -12.56 33.90 -28.57
CA ILE A 106 -11.44 33.30 -27.84
C ILE A 106 -10.17 33.33 -28.70
N GLN A 107 -10.28 33.13 -30.02
CA GLN A 107 -9.16 33.18 -30.96
C GLN A 107 -8.56 34.59 -31.07
N THR A 108 -9.40 35.62 -31.18
CA THR A 108 -8.96 37.02 -31.21
C THR A 108 -8.33 37.41 -29.89
N CYS A 109 -8.91 37.04 -28.75
CA CYS A 109 -8.32 37.30 -27.43
C CYS A 109 -6.96 36.59 -27.25
N LEU A 110 -6.80 35.34 -27.69
CA LEU A 110 -5.52 34.62 -27.64
C LEU A 110 -4.44 35.29 -28.51
N TYR A 111 -4.81 35.77 -29.70
CA TYR A 111 -3.89 36.50 -30.58
C TYR A 111 -3.43 37.82 -29.95
N ILE A 112 -4.35 38.58 -29.33
CA ILE A 112 -4.05 39.84 -28.64
C ILE A 112 -3.16 39.60 -27.42
N LEU A 113 -3.44 38.57 -26.61
CA LEU A 113 -2.63 38.22 -25.43
C LEU A 113 -1.23 37.74 -25.81
N MET A 114 -1.10 36.96 -26.88
CA MET A 114 0.20 36.50 -27.37
C MET A 114 1.03 37.67 -27.88
N TRP A 115 0.42 38.58 -28.65
CA TRP A 115 1.06 39.81 -29.14
C TRP A 115 1.49 40.74 -27.99
N PHE A 116 0.62 40.93 -26.98
CA PHE A 116 0.94 41.72 -25.79
C PHE A 116 2.06 41.09 -24.94
N CYS A 117 2.12 39.76 -24.85
CA CYS A 117 3.17 39.04 -24.13
C CYS A 117 4.54 39.18 -24.82
N THR A 118 4.58 39.09 -26.16
CA THR A 118 5.80 39.41 -26.93
C THR A 118 6.23 40.86 -26.78
N TYR A 119 5.29 41.80 -26.65
CA TYR A 119 5.58 43.22 -26.46
C TYR A 119 6.10 43.53 -25.04
N MET A 120 5.57 42.87 -24.00
CA MET A 120 5.98 43.08 -22.61
C MET A 120 7.32 42.41 -22.26
N ASN A 121 7.66 41.28 -22.89
CA ASN A 121 8.96 40.63 -22.69
C ASN A 121 10.14 41.39 -23.33
N ALA A 122 9.86 42.35 -24.22
CA ALA A 122 10.88 43.22 -24.83
C ALA A 122 11.32 44.39 -23.93
N THR A 123 10.70 44.61 -22.77
CA THR A 123 10.95 45.80 -21.91
C THR A 123 11.48 45.51 -20.51
N HIS A 124 11.83 44.27 -20.16
CA HIS A 124 12.51 43.98 -18.90
C HIS A 124 14.03 43.98 -19.05
N LYS A 125 14.58 45.18 -19.25
CA LYS A 125 15.98 45.52 -19.02
C LYS A 125 16.14 46.02 -17.58
N ASP A 126 16.86 45.22 -16.80
CA ASP A 126 17.66 45.51 -15.61
C ASP A 126 17.03 45.98 -14.28
N MET A 127 17.27 45.10 -13.29
CA MET A 127 17.94 45.35 -12.01
C MET A 127 17.25 46.19 -10.91
N SER A 128 16.93 45.51 -9.80
CA SER A 128 17.04 46.12 -8.47
C SER A 128 17.58 45.11 -7.44
N PRO A 129 18.53 45.51 -6.56
CA PRO A 129 19.15 44.60 -5.60
C PRO A 129 18.17 44.32 -4.45
N LYS A 130 17.64 43.10 -4.40
CA LYS A 130 16.76 42.66 -3.32
C LYS A 130 17.58 42.43 -2.05
N ASN A 131 17.34 43.28 -1.05
CA ASN A 131 17.41 43.06 0.40
C ASN A 131 18.36 41.96 0.92
N LYS A 132 19.42 42.37 1.63
CA LYS A 132 20.18 41.62 2.67
C LYS A 132 20.14 40.09 2.54
N TYR A 133 20.51 39.57 1.37
CA TYR A 133 20.62 38.14 1.16
C TYR A 133 21.93 37.66 1.80
N LEU A 134 21.83 36.95 2.94
CA LEU A 134 22.96 36.21 3.47
C LEU A 134 23.13 34.95 2.63
N LEU A 135 24.24 34.85 1.90
CA LEU A 135 24.56 33.62 1.20
C LEU A 135 24.69 32.49 2.23
N PRO A 136 24.03 31.34 2.03
CA PRO A 136 24.20 30.18 2.90
C PRO A 136 25.67 29.81 2.96
N ARG A 137 26.28 29.90 4.14
CA ARG A 137 27.62 29.37 4.35
C ARG A 137 27.60 27.85 4.19
N ALA A 138 28.60 27.32 3.49
CA ALA A 138 28.76 25.88 3.35
C ALA A 138 28.91 25.24 4.74
N LYS A 139 28.09 24.24 5.05
CA LYS A 139 28.14 23.51 6.34
C LYS A 139 29.31 22.52 6.43
N MET A 140 29.98 22.26 5.31
CA MET A 140 31.08 21.32 5.19
C MET A 140 32.17 21.95 4.33
N LEU A 141 33.43 21.74 4.71
CA LEU A 141 34.61 22.17 3.95
C LEU A 141 34.85 21.29 2.71
N ASN A 142 34.64 19.98 2.83
CA ASN A 142 34.78 19.03 1.74
C ASN A 142 33.40 18.72 1.16
N GLY A 143 33.15 19.11 -0.10
CA GLY A 143 31.85 18.92 -0.76
C GLY A 143 31.60 17.50 -1.30
N ASP A 144 32.64 16.66 -1.34
CA ASP A 144 32.55 15.31 -1.90
C ASP A 144 32.08 14.29 -0.85
N LEU A 145 30.77 14.28 -0.64
CA LEU A 145 30.08 13.33 0.24
C LEU A 145 30.27 11.88 -0.23
N ALA A 146 30.37 11.63 -1.54
CA ALA A 146 30.49 10.28 -2.06
C ALA A 146 31.81 9.63 -1.62
N ARG A 147 32.90 10.39 -1.64
CA ARG A 147 34.21 9.91 -1.17
C ARG A 147 34.25 9.64 0.33
N ILE A 148 33.64 10.52 1.13
CA ILE A 148 33.55 10.36 2.58
C ILE A 148 32.72 9.12 2.93
N ILE A 149 31.56 8.95 2.29
CA ILE A 149 30.67 7.81 2.57
C ILE A 149 31.34 6.49 2.20
N ASN A 150 32.12 6.45 1.11
CA ASN A 150 32.76 5.24 0.62
C ASN A 150 34.14 4.94 1.23
N TYR A 151 34.63 5.77 2.17
CA TYR A 151 35.92 5.55 2.83
C TYR A 151 35.85 4.32 3.77
N ASP A 152 36.90 3.50 3.78
CA ASP A 152 36.94 2.24 4.55
C ASP A 152 36.83 2.46 6.06
N GLU A 153 37.42 3.55 6.57
CA GLU A 153 37.33 3.97 7.97
C GLU A 153 35.88 4.23 8.42
N ILE A 154 35.04 4.71 7.50
CA ILE A 154 33.62 4.98 7.76
C ILE A 154 32.80 3.71 7.57
N GLN A 155 33.03 2.95 6.50
CA GLN A 155 32.26 1.72 6.23
C GLN A 155 32.54 0.58 7.21
N SER A 156 33.75 0.52 7.80
CA SER A 156 34.09 -0.48 8.81
C SER A 156 33.35 -0.28 10.14
N VAL A 157 32.99 0.96 10.47
CA VAL A 157 32.24 1.30 11.70
C VAL A 157 30.72 1.35 11.46
N VAL A 158 30.30 1.69 10.25
CA VAL A 158 28.88 1.78 9.89
C VAL A 158 28.23 0.40 9.89
N ARG A 159 27.15 0.28 10.65
CA ARG A 159 26.33 -0.94 10.63
C ARG A 159 25.64 -1.08 9.28
N PRO A 160 25.62 -2.28 8.67
CA PRO A 160 24.95 -2.49 7.40
C PRO A 160 23.45 -2.19 7.50
N ILE A 161 22.90 -1.63 6.41
CA ILE A 161 21.47 -1.30 6.34
C ILE A 161 20.66 -2.59 6.49
N LYS A 162 19.78 -2.62 7.49
CA LYS A 162 18.80 -3.70 7.67
C LYS A 162 17.80 -3.62 6.51
N LYS A 163 17.88 -4.56 5.57
CA LYS A 163 16.98 -4.64 4.40
C LYS A 163 15.55 -5.01 4.80
N ASP A 164 15.43 -5.83 5.84
CA ASP A 164 14.14 -6.30 6.34
C ASP A 164 13.80 -5.61 7.66
N TYR A 165 12.98 -4.58 7.58
CA TYR A 165 12.33 -4.01 8.76
C TYR A 165 10.82 -3.99 8.54
N VAL A 166 10.08 -4.59 9.47
CA VAL A 166 8.62 -4.51 9.49
C VAL A 166 8.24 -3.30 10.34
N ARG A 167 7.57 -2.31 9.73
CA ARG A 167 7.02 -1.21 10.52
C ARG A 167 5.88 -1.72 11.40
N ALA A 168 5.86 -1.27 12.66
CA ALA A 168 4.77 -1.58 13.57
C ALA A 168 3.42 -1.10 12.99
N PRO A 169 2.35 -1.89 13.09
CA PRO A 169 1.04 -1.49 12.61
C PRO A 169 0.50 -0.33 13.47
N LEU A 170 0.37 0.84 12.87
CA LEU A 170 -0.24 2.00 13.50
C LEU A 170 -1.75 1.79 13.68
N LYS A 171 -2.25 2.02 14.91
CA LYS A 171 -3.69 2.04 15.19
C LYS A 171 -4.32 3.25 14.52
N LYS A 172 -5.20 3.02 13.54
CA LYS A 172 -5.93 4.09 12.85
C LYS A 172 -7.23 4.39 13.60
N ASN A 173 -7.52 5.67 13.79
CA ASN A 173 -8.76 6.10 14.44
C ASN A 173 -9.99 5.75 13.56
N PRO A 174 -10.98 4.98 14.05
CA PRO A 174 -12.16 4.59 13.28
C PRO A 174 -13.05 5.77 12.88
N LEU A 175 -13.12 6.83 13.68
CA LEU A 175 -13.90 8.03 13.35
C LEU A 175 -13.35 8.75 12.12
N LYS A 176 -12.02 8.72 11.94
CA LYS A 176 -11.33 9.33 10.80
C LYS A 176 -11.10 8.37 9.64
N ASN A 177 -11.07 7.06 9.88
CA ASN A 177 -10.81 6.03 8.87
C ASN A 177 -12.01 5.10 8.67
N LEU A 178 -12.73 5.29 7.56
CA LEU A 178 -13.93 4.52 7.23
C LEU A 178 -13.67 3.00 7.16
N ASN A 179 -12.53 2.56 6.63
CA ASN A 179 -12.25 1.12 6.50
C ASN A 179 -12.06 0.44 7.85
N VAL A 180 -11.59 1.18 8.87
CA VAL A 180 -11.51 0.66 10.25
C VAL A 180 -12.88 0.71 10.91
N MET A 181 -13.65 1.77 10.71
CA MET A 181 -15.04 1.84 11.18
C MET A 181 -15.89 0.68 10.66
N LEU A 182 -15.77 0.36 9.37
CA LEU A 182 -16.55 -0.71 8.74
C LEU A 182 -16.18 -2.11 9.24
N LYS A 183 -14.96 -2.30 9.76
CA LYS A 183 -14.56 -3.54 10.43
C LYS A 183 -15.18 -3.68 11.82
N LEU A 184 -15.35 -2.56 12.53
CA LEU A 184 -15.92 -2.54 13.88
C LEU A 184 -17.45 -2.54 13.85
N ASN A 185 -18.04 -1.79 12.93
CA ASN A 185 -19.48 -1.64 12.79
C ASN A 185 -19.89 -1.84 11.32
N PRO A 186 -20.45 -3.03 10.95
CA PRO A 186 -20.89 -3.30 9.59
C PRO A 186 -22.05 -2.40 9.14
N TYR A 187 -22.89 -1.92 10.07
CA TYR A 187 -24.00 -1.00 9.79
C TYR A 187 -23.54 0.44 9.52
N ALA A 188 -22.27 0.79 9.78
CA ALA A 188 -21.78 2.14 9.50
C ALA A 188 -21.87 2.52 8.00
N LYS A 189 -21.87 1.53 7.09
CA LYS A 189 -22.04 1.77 5.65
C LYS A 189 -23.46 2.19 5.30
N THR A 190 -24.46 1.51 5.87
CA THR A 190 -25.88 1.79 5.61
C THR A 190 -26.28 3.11 6.23
N ALA A 191 -25.84 3.38 7.47
CA ALA A 191 -26.05 4.66 8.14
C ALA A 191 -25.52 5.85 7.32
N LYS A 192 -24.27 5.78 6.82
CA LYS A 192 -23.70 6.83 5.94
C LYS A 192 -24.48 6.97 4.63
N ARG A 193 -24.96 5.87 4.05
CA ARG A 193 -25.74 5.89 2.82
C ARG A 193 -27.08 6.58 3.03
N MET A 194 -27.78 6.26 4.12
CA MET A 194 -29.05 6.89 4.47
C MET A 194 -28.86 8.39 4.71
N ALA A 195 -27.84 8.79 5.46
CA ALA A 195 -27.53 10.21 5.68
C ALA A 195 -27.32 10.97 4.36
N MET A 196 -26.57 10.41 3.40
CA MET A 196 -26.39 11.03 2.09
C MET A 196 -27.67 11.13 1.26
N LEU A 197 -28.60 10.17 1.38
CA LEU A 197 -29.88 10.23 0.67
C LEU A 197 -30.75 11.35 1.25
N VAL A 198 -30.85 11.42 2.58
CA VAL A 198 -31.56 12.48 3.30
C VAL A 198 -30.98 13.86 2.95
N GLU A 199 -29.66 14.01 2.88
CA GLU A 199 -29.03 15.27 2.46
C GLU A 199 -29.38 15.66 1.02
N LYS A 200 -29.40 14.70 0.10
CA LYS A 200 -29.81 14.94 -1.30
C LYS A 200 -31.27 15.37 -1.41
N GLU A 201 -32.17 14.72 -0.68
CA GLU A 201 -33.59 15.09 -0.64
C GLU A 201 -33.78 16.49 -0.06
N ARG A 202 -33.04 16.83 1.01
CA ARG A 202 -33.02 18.19 1.57
C ARG A 202 -32.48 19.21 0.57
N ALA A 203 -31.42 18.89 -0.15
CA ALA A 203 -30.85 19.78 -1.17
C ALA A 203 -31.83 20.01 -2.33
N ALA A 204 -32.45 18.95 -2.85
CA ALA A 204 -33.47 19.04 -3.92
C ALA A 204 -34.69 19.84 -3.47
N SER A 205 -35.15 19.62 -2.23
CA SER A 205 -36.25 20.39 -1.63
C SER A 205 -35.89 21.87 -1.52
N LYS A 206 -34.65 22.21 -1.11
CA LYS A 206 -34.16 23.60 -1.09
C LYS A 206 -34.09 24.20 -2.50
N GLU A 207 -33.56 23.47 -3.47
CA GLU A 207 -33.48 23.91 -4.88
C GLU A 207 -34.85 24.20 -5.47
N SER A 208 -35.84 23.31 -5.24
CA SER A 208 -37.21 23.52 -5.72
C SER A 208 -37.85 24.78 -5.11
N LYS A 209 -37.63 25.04 -3.82
CA LYS A 209 -38.09 26.27 -3.14
C LYS A 209 -37.41 27.51 -3.72
N ILE A 210 -36.10 27.45 -3.98
CA ILE A 210 -35.35 28.55 -4.60
C ILE A 210 -35.85 28.81 -6.03
N GLN A 211 -36.09 27.77 -6.82
CA GLN A 211 -36.61 27.92 -8.19
C GLN A 211 -38.02 28.53 -8.20
N LYS A 212 -38.90 28.15 -7.26
CA LYS A 212 -40.21 28.80 -7.10
C LYS A 212 -40.06 30.29 -6.80
N LYS A 213 -39.20 30.66 -5.84
CA LYS A 213 -38.91 32.07 -5.52
C LYS A 213 -38.36 32.85 -6.73
N ARG A 214 -37.42 32.27 -7.47
CA ARG A 214 -36.86 32.87 -8.69
C ARG A 214 -37.93 33.11 -9.77
N LYS A 215 -38.88 32.18 -9.94
CA LYS A 215 -39.99 32.30 -10.90
C LYS A 215 -41.02 33.37 -10.50
N VAL A 216 -41.26 33.55 -9.21
CA VAL A 216 -42.14 34.62 -8.71
C VAL A 216 -41.49 35.98 -8.96
N LEU A 217 -40.23 36.14 -8.56
CA LEU A 217 -39.45 37.35 -8.82
C LEU A 217 -39.40 37.70 -10.31
N SER A 218 -39.16 36.73 -11.20
CA SER A 218 -39.14 37.04 -12.65
C SER A 218 -40.48 37.51 -13.22
N LYS A 219 -41.61 37.19 -12.56
CA LYS A 219 -42.94 37.65 -12.97
C LYS A 219 -43.31 39.02 -12.41
N GLU A 220 -42.74 39.42 -11.27
CA GLU A 220 -42.97 40.74 -10.66
C GLU A 220 -42.16 41.85 -11.34
N PHE A 221 -41.13 41.50 -12.10
CA PHE A 221 -40.27 42.42 -12.85
C PHE A 221 -40.58 42.48 -14.36
N GLN A 222 -41.72 41.93 -14.80
CA GLN A 222 -42.28 42.05 -16.17
C GLN A 222 -43.56 42.88 -16.12
#